data_AF-A0AAP0NGP5-F1
#
_entry.id   AF-A0AAP0NGP5-F1
#
_cell.length_a   1.000
_cell.length_b   1.000
_cell.length_c   1.000
_cell.angle_alpha   90.00
_cell.angle_beta   90.00
_cell.angle_gamma   90.00
#
_symmetry.space_group_name_H-M   'P 1'
#
loop_
_entity.id
_entity.type
_entity.pdbx_description
1 polymer ?
#
loop_
_entity_poly.entity_id
_entity_poly.type
_entity_poly.pdbx_seq_one_letter_code
_entity_poly.pdbx_strand_id
1 'polypeptide(L)'
;MERISAACAMEWSIELEKGLRSKKPGRSVEAILEIGPRLEQWNAEPQLTMAAYNMYGLIPGEDRLFANTILLRLADAFRLGDKHTRLSVVKVFLSEVRHRNNQKSRPYSGILSKLRVDNHLELLRRVKLVFYSGDVESRAFSLVLFGCWAHFSKDSPDIRYLILSSLVSSHVLEVR
;
A
#
# COMPACT_ATOMS: atom_id res chain seq x y z
N MET A 1 22.73 -9.07 -15.09
CA MET A 1 22.16 -7.72 -14.95
C MET A 1 21.15 -7.80 -13.83
N GLU A 2 21.30 -7.01 -12.77
CA GLU A 2 20.29 -6.96 -11.71
C GLU A 2 18.96 -6.47 -12.32
N ARG A 3 17.86 -7.17 -12.01
CA ARG A 3 16.53 -6.74 -12.43
C ARG A 3 16.09 -5.59 -11.56
N ILE A 4 15.67 -4.49 -12.17
CA ILE A 4 15.02 -3.37 -11.48
C ILE A 4 13.64 -3.77 -10.96
N SER A 5 13.14 -3.08 -9.93
CA SER A 5 11.84 -3.40 -9.32
C SER A 5 10.69 -3.42 -10.33
N ALA A 6 10.72 -2.50 -11.29
CA ALA A 6 9.75 -2.44 -12.38
C ALA A 6 9.67 -3.72 -13.21
N ALA A 7 10.82 -4.35 -13.49
CA ALA A 7 10.88 -5.60 -14.25
C ALA A 7 10.44 -6.82 -13.42
N CYS A 8 10.51 -6.71 -12.09
CA CYS A 8 10.06 -7.75 -11.16
C CYS A 8 8.59 -7.57 -10.73
N ALA A 9 7.96 -6.45 -11.05
CA ALA A 9 6.64 -6.08 -10.55
C ALA A 9 5.56 -7.14 -10.84
N MET A 10 5.57 -7.71 -12.04
CA MET A 10 4.65 -8.80 -12.42
C MET A 10 4.86 -10.04 -11.55
N GLU A 11 6.11 -10.46 -11.36
CA GLU A 11 6.46 -11.64 -10.57
C GLU A 11 6.06 -11.44 -9.10
N TRP A 12 6.40 -10.29 -8.52
CA TRP A 12 6.01 -9.95 -7.15
C TRP A 12 4.50 -9.91 -6.96
N SER A 13 3.79 -9.38 -7.95
CA SER A 13 2.33 -9.37 -8.02
C SER A 13 1.78 -10.80 -7.98
N ILE A 14 2.29 -11.71 -8.83
CA ILE A 14 1.88 -13.12 -8.87
C ILE A 14 2.20 -13.85 -7.57
N GLU A 15 3.38 -13.64 -7.00
CA GLU A 15 3.80 -14.27 -5.74
C GLU A 15 2.91 -13.84 -4.57
N LEU A 16 2.59 -12.54 -4.48
CA LEU A 16 1.67 -12.02 -3.48
C LEU A 16 0.30 -12.69 -3.61
N GLU A 17 -0.27 -12.77 -4.81
CA GLU A 17 -1.56 -13.42 -5.06
C GLU A 17 -1.55 -14.90 -4.64
N LYS A 18 -0.50 -15.64 -5.01
CA LYS A 18 -0.33 -17.04 -4.61
C LYS A 18 -0.26 -17.20 -3.10
N GLY A 19 0.48 -16.30 -2.43
CA GLY A 19 0.61 -16.28 -0.98
C GLY A 19 -0.71 -15.97 -0.28
N LEU A 20 -1.45 -14.96 -0.74
CA LEU A 20 -2.76 -14.56 -0.21
C LEU A 20 -3.82 -15.66 -0.36
N ARG A 21 -3.77 -16.44 -1.44
CA ARG A 21 -4.70 -17.56 -1.69
C ARG A 21 -4.30 -18.87 -1.04
N SER A 22 -3.12 -18.93 -0.42
CA SER A 22 -2.65 -20.15 0.22
C SER A 22 -3.52 -20.50 1.43
N LYS A 23 -3.85 -21.79 1.56
CA LYS A 23 -4.54 -22.33 2.74
C LYS A 23 -3.58 -22.65 3.90
N LYS A 24 -2.27 -22.52 3.67
CA LYS A 24 -1.26 -22.76 4.71
C LYS A 24 -1.40 -21.67 5.78
N PRO A 25 -1.58 -22.03 7.07
CA PRO A 25 -1.65 -21.05 8.15
C PRO A 25 -0.45 -20.10 8.14
N GLY A 26 -0.69 -18.80 8.31
CA GLY A 26 0.34 -17.77 8.33
C GLY A 26 0.92 -17.37 6.96
N ARG A 27 0.71 -18.15 5.89
CA ARG A 27 1.33 -17.85 4.59
C ARG A 27 0.85 -16.54 3.96
N SER A 28 -0.41 -16.16 4.19
CA SER A 28 -0.94 -14.86 3.74
C SER A 28 -0.19 -13.69 4.41
N VAL A 29 0.07 -13.79 5.71
CA VAL A 29 0.85 -12.81 6.48
C VAL A 29 2.30 -12.76 6.00
N GLU A 30 2.95 -13.91 5.82
CA GLU A 30 4.31 -13.98 5.27
C GLU A 30 4.39 -13.28 3.92
N ALA A 31 3.48 -13.58 3.00
CA ALA A 31 3.47 -13.00 1.66
C ALA A 31 3.26 -11.46 1.68
N ILE A 32 2.44 -10.96 2.61
CA ILE A 32 2.28 -9.52 2.82
C ILE A 32 3.58 -8.92 3.34
N LEU A 33 4.27 -9.55 4.30
CA LEU A 33 5.51 -8.99 4.84
C LEU A 33 6.67 -9.07 3.83
N GLU A 34 6.70 -10.10 2.98
CA GLU A 34 7.67 -10.25 1.87
C GLU A 34 7.54 -9.13 0.83
N ILE A 35 6.35 -8.54 0.64
CA ILE A 35 6.17 -7.42 -0.29
C ILE A 35 6.72 -6.10 0.25
N GLY A 36 6.83 -5.94 1.58
CA GLY A 36 7.20 -4.68 2.21
C GLY A 36 8.56 -4.14 1.74
N PRO A 37 9.65 -4.92 1.91
CA PRO A 37 10.98 -4.52 1.44
C PRO A 37 11.03 -4.26 -0.08
N ARG A 38 10.22 -4.96 -0.87
CA ARG A 38 10.12 -4.77 -2.33
C ARG A 38 9.51 -3.41 -2.69
N LEU A 39 8.48 -2.98 -1.96
CA LEU A 39 7.89 -1.65 -2.13
C LEU A 39 8.86 -0.54 -1.68
N GLU A 40 9.60 -0.77 -0.59
CA GLU A 40 10.63 0.17 -0.11
C GLU A 40 11.76 0.35 -1.14
N GLN A 41 12.26 -0.76 -1.70
CA GLN A 41 13.25 -0.74 -2.78
C GLN A 41 12.71 0.03 -3.99
N TRP A 42 11.51 -0.30 -4.45
CA TRP A 42 10.92 0.34 -5.63
C TRP A 42 10.68 1.84 -5.42
N ASN A 43 10.40 2.26 -4.20
CA ASN A 43 10.26 3.69 -3.87
C ASN A 43 11.59 4.46 -3.92
N ALA A 44 12.72 3.79 -3.69
CA ALA A 44 14.05 4.39 -3.82
C ALA A 44 14.52 4.48 -5.28
N GLU A 45 13.93 3.69 -6.19
CA GLU A 45 14.30 3.69 -7.59
C GLU A 45 13.75 4.93 -8.33
N PRO A 46 14.51 5.49 -9.30
CA PRO A 46 14.05 6.59 -10.12
C PRO A 46 12.89 6.15 -11.03
N GLN A 47 12.15 7.12 -11.55
CA GLN A 47 11.17 6.83 -12.61
C GLN A 47 11.86 6.24 -13.84
N LEU A 48 11.22 5.25 -14.45
CA LEU A 48 11.71 4.61 -15.66
C LEU A 48 11.80 5.60 -16.83
N THR A 49 12.90 5.52 -17.56
CA THR A 49 13.05 6.16 -18.87
C THR A 49 12.61 5.19 -19.97
N MET A 50 12.30 5.70 -21.16
CA MET A 50 12.01 4.84 -22.33
C MET A 50 13.17 3.90 -22.67
N ALA A 51 14.41 4.34 -22.44
CA ALA A 51 15.59 3.49 -22.60
C ALA A 51 15.57 2.30 -21.63
N ALA A 52 15.15 2.52 -20.38
CA ALA A 52 15.00 1.45 -19.39
C ALA A 52 13.87 0.48 -19.78
N TYR A 53 12.72 0.98 -20.24
CA TYR A 53 11.64 0.10 -20.75
C TYR A 53 12.15 -0.82 -21.87
N ASN A 54 12.84 -0.28 -22.87
CA ASN A 54 13.41 -1.06 -23.97
C ASN A 54 14.48 -2.05 -23.49
N MET A 55 15.35 -1.64 -22.57
CA MET A 55 16.44 -2.47 -22.04
C MET A 55 15.93 -3.69 -21.28
N TYR A 56 14.84 -3.55 -20.54
CA TYR A 56 14.23 -4.62 -19.74
C TYR A 56 13.06 -5.32 -20.45
N GLY A 57 12.74 -4.95 -21.68
CA GLY A 57 11.63 -5.54 -22.45
C GLY A 57 10.25 -5.27 -21.87
N LEU A 58 10.09 -4.14 -21.16
CA LEU A 58 8.86 -3.77 -20.47
C LEU A 58 7.95 -2.94 -21.39
N ILE A 59 6.64 -3.18 -21.31
CA ILE A 59 5.66 -2.35 -22.01
C ILE A 59 5.52 -1.02 -21.26
N PRO A 60 5.54 0.15 -21.93
CA PRO A 60 5.35 1.44 -21.25
C PRO A 60 4.09 1.46 -20.38
N GLY A 61 4.26 1.71 -19.08
CA GLY A 61 3.19 1.73 -18.09
C GLY A 61 2.84 0.37 -17.44
N GLU A 62 3.44 -0.73 -17.88
CA GLU A 62 3.25 -2.06 -17.30
C GLU A 62 3.64 -2.11 -15.81
N ASP A 63 4.73 -1.44 -15.45
CA ASP A 63 5.20 -1.29 -14.08
C ASP A 63 4.12 -0.63 -13.18
N ARG A 64 3.41 0.38 -13.70
CA ARG A 64 2.34 1.07 -12.99
C ARG A 64 1.11 0.18 -12.81
N LEU A 65 0.76 -0.57 -13.85
CA LEU A 65 -0.33 -1.57 -13.80
C LEU A 65 -0.10 -2.57 -12.66
N PHE A 66 1.12 -3.13 -12.57
CA PHE A 66 1.44 -4.11 -11.53
C PHE A 66 1.61 -3.48 -10.15
N ALA A 67 2.14 -2.25 -10.04
CA ALA A 67 2.13 -1.51 -8.78
C ALA A 67 0.70 -1.34 -8.26
N ASN A 68 -0.22 -0.86 -9.10
CA ASN A 68 -1.62 -0.69 -8.76
C ASN A 68 -2.29 -2.02 -8.37
N THR A 69 -1.96 -3.11 -9.08
CA THR A 69 -2.45 -4.45 -8.77
C THR A 69 -1.99 -4.92 -7.38
N ILE A 70 -0.71 -4.72 -7.03
CA ILE A 70 -0.17 -5.05 -5.71
C ILE A 70 -0.90 -4.26 -4.61
N LEU A 71 -1.08 -2.95 -4.80
CA LEU A 71 -1.77 -2.09 -3.83
C LEU A 71 -3.23 -2.52 -3.63
N LEU A 72 -3.93 -2.86 -4.71
CA LEU A 72 -5.32 -3.33 -4.65
C LEU A 72 -5.41 -4.68 -3.91
N ARG A 73 -4.48 -5.61 -4.14
CA ARG A 73 -4.42 -6.88 -3.40
C ARG A 73 -4.16 -6.68 -1.91
N LEU A 74 -3.28 -5.74 -1.54
CA LEU A 74 -3.06 -5.39 -0.14
C LEU A 74 -4.32 -4.77 0.50
N ALA A 75 -5.02 -3.91 -0.23
CA ALA A 75 -6.28 -3.35 0.24
C ALA A 75 -7.39 -4.41 0.38
N ASP A 76 -7.45 -5.40 -0.52
CA ASP A 76 -8.37 -6.54 -0.40
C ASP A 76 -8.00 -7.44 0.77
N ALA A 77 -6.71 -7.72 0.98
CA ALA A 77 -6.22 -8.48 2.11
C ALA A 77 -6.55 -7.77 3.45
N PHE A 78 -6.44 -6.45 3.48
CA PHE A 78 -6.88 -5.66 4.63
C PHE A 78 -8.40 -5.75 4.84
N ARG A 79 -9.18 -5.64 3.77
CA ARG A 79 -10.64 -5.70 3.84
C ARG A 79 -11.18 -7.04 4.32
N LEU A 80 -10.67 -8.13 3.76
CA LEU A 80 -11.20 -9.48 3.94
C LEU A 80 -10.46 -10.30 5.01
N GLY A 81 -9.24 -9.89 5.35
CA GLY A 81 -8.38 -10.61 6.27
C GLY A 81 -8.78 -10.48 7.74
N ASP A 82 -8.19 -11.35 8.55
CA ASP A 82 -8.26 -11.28 10.01
C ASP A 82 -7.40 -10.15 10.59
N LYS A 83 -7.40 -10.02 11.92
CA LYS A 83 -6.62 -9.01 12.64
C LYS A 83 -5.13 -9.08 12.31
N HIS A 84 -4.54 -10.28 12.20
CA HIS A 84 -3.13 -10.45 11.89
C HIS A 84 -2.80 -10.03 10.46
N THR A 85 -3.66 -10.36 9.51
CA THR A 85 -3.55 -9.94 8.11
C THR A 85 -3.62 -8.41 8.01
N ARG A 86 -4.61 -7.78 8.65
CA ARG A 86 -4.76 -6.32 8.69
C ARG A 86 -3.54 -5.62 9.27
N LEU A 87 -3.07 -6.09 10.42
CA LEU A 87 -1.86 -5.56 11.05
C LEU A 87 -0.63 -5.68 10.14
N SER A 88 -0.51 -6.78 9.40
CA SER A 88 0.61 -7.00 8.49
C SER A 88 0.59 -6.01 7.32
N VAL A 89 -0.58 -5.73 6.75
CA VAL A 89 -0.74 -4.68 5.73
C VAL A 89 -0.36 -3.30 6.30
N VAL A 90 -0.83 -2.97 7.51
CA VAL A 90 -0.47 -1.71 8.18
C VAL A 90 1.03 -1.59 8.38
N LYS A 91 1.71 -2.66 8.82
CA LYS A 91 3.16 -2.69 9.01
C LYS A 91 3.93 -2.38 7.72
N VAL A 92 3.50 -2.96 6.60
CA VAL A 92 4.10 -2.69 5.28
C VAL A 92 4.06 -1.20 4.94
N PHE A 93 2.88 -0.57 5.07
CA PHE A 93 2.74 0.85 4.73
C PHE A 93 3.41 1.79 5.75
N LEU A 94 3.42 1.44 7.04
CA LEU A 94 4.19 2.20 8.05
C LEU A 94 5.69 2.15 7.76
N SER A 95 6.21 1.01 7.35
CA SER A 95 7.62 0.84 7.01
C SER A 95 7.98 1.68 5.79
N GLU A 96 7.13 1.68 4.77
CA GLU A 96 7.28 2.55 3.58
C GLU A 96 7.36 4.04 3.97
N VAL A 97 6.44 4.52 4.82
CA VAL A 97 6.43 5.92 5.26
C VAL A 97 7.69 6.28 6.04
N ARG A 98 8.16 5.39 6.92
CA ARG A 98 9.40 5.59 7.68
C ARG A 98 10.61 5.67 6.75
N HIS A 99 10.69 4.75 5.80
CA HIS A 99 11.76 4.71 4.81
C HIS A 99 11.77 6.00 3.97
N ARG A 100 10.60 6.45 3.50
CA ARG A 100 10.43 7.71 2.80
C ARG A 100 10.88 8.93 3.63
N ASN A 101 10.48 9.02 4.89
CA ASN A 101 10.83 10.16 5.76
C ASN A 101 12.34 10.27 6.01
N ASN A 102 13.07 9.17 5.92
CA ASN A 102 14.52 9.15 6.01
C ASN A 102 15.20 9.67 4.73
N GLN A 103 14.53 9.60 3.57
CA GLN A 103 15.03 10.09 2.29
C GLN A 103 14.67 11.58 2.08
N LYS A 104 15.27 12.46 2.89
CA LYS A 104 14.92 13.90 3.00
C LYS A 104 15.20 14.78 1.77
N SER A 105 15.72 14.25 0.66
CA SER A 105 16.37 15.08 -0.37
C SER A 105 15.59 15.34 -1.66
N ARG A 106 14.39 14.76 -1.90
CA ARG A 106 13.65 14.97 -3.15
C ARG A 106 12.12 14.99 -2.96
N PRO A 107 11.37 15.73 -3.82
CA PRO A 107 9.92 15.61 -3.87
C PRO A 107 9.54 14.15 -4.16
N TYR A 108 8.63 13.59 -3.36
CA TYR A 108 8.28 12.18 -3.41
C TYR A 108 7.62 11.79 -4.74
N SER A 109 8.29 10.95 -5.52
CA SER A 109 7.81 10.38 -6.78
C SER A 109 7.63 8.85 -6.72
N GLY A 110 7.52 8.30 -5.51
CA GLY A 110 7.39 6.87 -5.26
C GLY A 110 6.06 6.28 -5.76
N ILE A 111 5.90 4.97 -5.62
CA ILE A 111 4.74 4.21 -6.11
C ILE A 111 3.41 4.66 -5.49
N LEU A 112 3.43 5.28 -4.29
CA LEU A 112 2.25 5.85 -3.63
C LEU A 112 2.03 7.33 -3.95
N SER A 113 2.83 7.91 -4.84
CA SER A 113 2.59 9.29 -5.29
C SER A 113 1.29 9.32 -6.08
N LYS A 114 0.53 10.41 -5.93
CA LYS A 114 -0.79 10.55 -6.56
C LYS A 114 -0.77 10.30 -8.07
N LEU A 115 0.34 10.64 -8.74
CA LEU A 115 0.53 10.44 -10.18
C LEU A 115 0.79 8.98 -10.59
N ARG A 116 1.02 8.07 -9.63
CA ARG A 116 1.36 6.66 -9.86
C ARG A 116 0.32 5.68 -9.31
N VAL A 117 -0.68 6.17 -8.57
CA VAL A 117 -1.78 5.35 -8.04
C VAL A 117 -3.07 5.65 -8.79
N ASP A 118 -3.27 4.94 -9.90
CA ASP A 118 -4.43 5.14 -10.78
C ASP A 118 -5.76 4.93 -10.03
N ASN A 119 -5.87 3.82 -9.27
CA ASN A 119 -7.10 3.45 -8.57
C ASN A 119 -7.14 3.87 -7.09
N HIS A 120 -6.58 5.04 -6.76
CA HIS A 120 -6.51 5.54 -5.38
C HIS A 120 -7.89 5.63 -4.70
N LEU A 121 -8.95 5.97 -5.43
CA LEU A 121 -10.32 6.02 -4.89
C LEU A 121 -10.81 4.63 -4.42
N GLU A 122 -10.47 3.58 -5.16
CA GLU A 122 -10.85 2.21 -4.81
C GLU A 122 -10.07 1.71 -3.59
N LEU A 123 -8.78 2.10 -3.45
CA LEU A 123 -8.02 1.84 -2.23
C LEU A 123 -8.69 2.47 -1.00
N LEU A 124 -9.05 3.76 -1.10
CA LEU A 124 -9.73 4.47 -0.02
C LEU A 124 -11.07 3.83 0.30
N ARG A 125 -11.85 3.44 -0.71
CA ARG A 125 -13.15 2.77 -0.54
C ARG A 125 -13.01 1.45 0.25
N ARG A 126 -12.04 0.61 -0.10
CA ARG A 126 -11.82 -0.70 0.56
C ARG A 126 -11.43 -0.54 2.03
N VAL A 127 -10.57 0.43 2.36
CA VAL A 127 -10.19 0.72 3.75
C VAL A 127 -11.35 1.36 4.52
N LYS A 128 -12.11 2.28 3.89
CA LYS A 128 -13.28 2.92 4.49
C LYS A 128 -14.36 1.91 4.89
N LEU A 129 -14.55 0.83 4.13
CA LEU A 129 -15.45 -0.26 4.52
C LEU A 129 -15.03 -0.91 5.84
N VAL A 130 -13.75 -1.20 6.03
CA VAL A 130 -13.22 -1.76 7.29
C VAL A 130 -13.39 -0.79 8.44
N PHE A 131 -13.22 0.51 8.20
CA PHE A 131 -13.47 1.51 9.22
C PHE A 131 -14.94 1.50 9.69
N TYR A 132 -15.92 1.38 8.78
CA TYR A 132 -17.32 1.40 9.19
C TYR A 132 -17.82 0.09 9.79
N SER A 133 -17.32 -1.06 9.32
CA SER A 133 -17.79 -2.37 9.78
C SER A 133 -16.91 -2.99 10.88
N GLY A 134 -15.75 -2.39 11.15
CA GLY A 134 -14.73 -2.95 12.02
C GLY A 134 -14.88 -2.63 13.49
N ASP A 135 -14.21 -3.43 14.31
CA ASP A 135 -13.96 -3.13 15.71
C ASP A 135 -12.98 -1.96 15.89
N VAL A 136 -12.78 -1.53 17.14
CA VAL A 136 -11.93 -0.38 17.49
C VAL A 136 -10.53 -0.49 16.87
N GLU A 137 -9.92 -1.67 16.89
CA GLU A 137 -8.60 -1.88 16.30
C GLU A 137 -8.61 -1.81 14.78
N SER A 138 -9.61 -2.40 14.12
CA SER A 138 -9.76 -2.31 12.67
C SER A 138 -9.99 -0.86 12.21
N ARG A 139 -10.69 -0.06 13.02
CA ARG A 139 -10.84 1.39 12.81
C ARG A 139 -9.52 2.12 12.97
N ALA A 140 -8.78 1.86 14.04
CA ALA A 140 -7.44 2.42 14.26
C ALA A 140 -6.49 2.09 13.10
N PHE A 141 -6.45 0.83 12.66
CA PHE A 141 -5.66 0.41 11.51
C PHE A 141 -6.06 1.13 10.21
N SER A 142 -7.36 1.37 10.00
CA SER A 142 -7.85 2.10 8.84
C SER A 142 -7.39 3.56 8.86
N LEU A 143 -7.41 4.22 10.03
CA LEU A 143 -6.90 5.58 10.21
C LEU A 143 -5.40 5.66 9.91
N VAL A 144 -4.61 4.68 10.38
CA VAL A 144 -3.18 4.61 10.07
C VAL A 144 -2.95 4.50 8.56
N LEU A 145 -3.70 3.64 7.84
CA LEU A 145 -3.57 3.53 6.38
C LEU A 145 -3.92 4.82 5.65
N PHE A 146 -4.97 5.54 6.08
CA PHE A 146 -5.27 6.86 5.51
C PHE A 146 -4.12 7.85 5.71
N GLY A 147 -3.45 7.80 6.86
CA GLY A 147 -2.23 8.57 7.14
C GLY A 147 -1.05 8.19 6.23
N CYS A 148 -0.79 6.89 6.04
CA CYS A 148 0.25 6.42 5.13
C CYS A 148 0.00 6.88 3.68
N TRP A 149 -1.27 7.04 3.30
CA TRP A 149 -1.70 7.46 1.98
C TRP A 149 -2.03 8.96 1.86
N ALA A 150 -1.49 9.79 2.76
CA ALA A 150 -1.77 11.23 2.83
C ALA A 150 -1.63 11.99 1.50
N HIS A 151 -0.83 11.49 0.55
CA HIS A 151 -0.67 12.11 -0.77
C HIS A 151 -1.94 12.18 -1.60
N PHE A 152 -2.86 11.23 -1.43
CA PHE A 152 -4.13 11.20 -2.15
C PHE A 152 -5.34 11.13 -1.21
N SER A 153 -5.19 10.65 0.03
CA SER A 153 -6.28 10.61 1.00
C SER A 153 -6.74 12.01 1.45
N LYS A 154 -5.80 12.97 1.57
CA LYS A 154 -6.09 14.35 1.98
C LYS A 154 -7.05 15.09 1.04
N ASP A 155 -7.11 14.67 -0.21
CA ASP A 155 -7.95 15.32 -1.23
C ASP A 155 -9.41 14.83 -1.15
N SER A 156 -9.68 13.74 -0.42
CA SER A 156 -11.04 13.22 -0.20
C SER A 156 -11.70 13.94 0.98
N PRO A 157 -12.79 14.72 0.76
CA PRO A 157 -13.54 15.35 1.85
C PRO A 157 -14.07 14.33 2.85
N ASP A 158 -14.58 13.19 2.35
CA ASP A 158 -15.08 12.10 3.16
C ASP A 158 -14.04 11.54 4.13
N ILE A 159 -12.81 11.30 3.65
CA ILE A 159 -11.73 10.76 4.49
C ILE A 159 -11.29 11.81 5.51
N ARG A 160 -11.21 13.10 5.13
CA ARG A 160 -10.92 14.19 6.07
C ARG A 160 -11.97 14.29 7.17
N TYR A 161 -13.25 14.24 6.82
CA TYR A 161 -14.35 14.26 7.78
C TYR A 161 -14.28 13.07 8.73
N LEU A 162 -14.01 11.87 8.20
CA LEU A 162 -13.86 10.64 8.97
C LEU A 162 -12.73 10.78 10.00
N ILE A 163 -11.54 11.21 9.57
CA ILE A 163 -10.39 11.41 10.46
C ILE A 163 -10.71 12.43 11.56
N LEU A 164 -11.30 13.58 11.21
CA LEU A 164 -11.67 14.62 12.18
C LEU A 164 -12.69 14.12 13.20
N SER A 165 -13.66 13.33 12.76
CA SER A 165 -14.68 12.74 13.63
C SER A 165 -14.08 11.72 14.61
N SER A 166 -13.02 11.00 14.22
CA SER A 166 -12.32 10.07 15.09
C SER A 166 -11.50 10.74 16.20
N LEU A 167 -11.13 12.02 16.06
CA LEU A 167 -10.35 12.74 17.08
C LEU A 167 -11.09 12.92 18.42
N VAL A 168 -12.42 12.88 18.40
CA VAL A 168 -13.27 12.95 19.61
C VAL A 168 -13.76 11.58 20.08
N SER A 169 -13.21 10.50 19.51
CA SER A 169 -13.54 9.13 19.91
C SER A 169 -13.14 8.88 21.37
N SER A 170 -13.98 8.13 22.09
CA SER A 170 -13.66 7.67 23.46
C SER A 170 -12.63 6.53 23.47
N HIS A 171 -12.26 6.01 22.29
CA HIS A 171 -11.30 4.92 22.15
C HIS A 171 -9.89 5.44 21.91
N VAL A 172 -8.99 5.21 22.87
CA VAL A 172 -7.58 5.66 22.80
C VAL A 172 -6.83 5.19 21.55
N LEU A 173 -7.19 4.02 21.00
CA LEU A 173 -6.55 3.48 19.79
C LEU A 173 -6.93 4.25 18.53
N GLU A 174 -8.09 4.90 18.49
CA GLU A 174 -8.52 5.70 17.33
C GLU A 174 -7.97 7.13 17.37
N VAL A 175 -7.65 7.62 18.57
CA VAL A 175 -7.15 8.99 18.78
C VAL A 175 -5.63 9.07 18.67
N ARG A 176 -4.92 7.95 18.83
CA ARG A 176 -3.45 7.84 18.75
C ARG A 176 -2.95 7.65 17.33
#